data_AF-Q6MBK6-F1
#
_entry.id   AF-Q6MBK6-F1
#
_cell.length_a   1.000
_cell.length_b   1.000
_cell.length_c   1.000
_cell.angle_alpha   90.00
_cell.angle_beta   90.00
_cell.angle_gamma   90.00
#
_symmetry.space_group_name_H-M   'P 1'
#
loop_
_entity.id
_entity.type
_entity.pdbx_description
1 polymer ?
#
loop_
_entity_poly.entity_id
_entity_poly.type
_entity_poly.pdbx_seq_one_letter_code
_entity_poly.pdbx_strand_id
1 'polypeptide(L)'
;MDYDIQKFSEKQLKSCDEEFSNLNLCLPDPNLFIPKQTAFTNLSKEENFPSLFIPQPSVLINDDNGKVYFYKDLYFRLPEIVWSFQIQSSLINKGNFTTLACTDLYIKYLK
;
A
#
# COMPACT_ATOMS: atom_id res chain seq x y z
N MET A 1 -13.53 -12.13 -33.43
CA MET A 1 -14.07 -11.83 -32.09
C MET A 1 -15.34 -12.65 -31.99
N ASP A 2 -15.21 -13.91 -31.59
CA ASP A 2 -16.34 -14.82 -31.47
C ASP A 2 -16.89 -14.70 -30.06
N TYR A 3 -18.09 -14.16 -29.94
CA TYR A 3 -18.90 -14.24 -28.75
C TYR A 3 -20.29 -14.71 -29.17
N ASP A 4 -20.95 -15.43 -28.28
CA ASP A 4 -22.26 -16.00 -28.54
C ASP A 4 -23.25 -15.49 -27.47
N ILE A 5 -24.46 -15.16 -27.91
CA ILE A 5 -25.48 -14.58 -27.04
C ILE A 5 -26.41 -15.72 -26.59
N GLN A 6 -26.25 -16.14 -25.33
CA GLN A 6 -27.17 -17.09 -24.71
C GLN A 6 -28.20 -16.40 -23.84
N LYS A 7 -29.46 -16.80 -24.03
CA LYS A 7 -30.58 -16.37 -23.20
C LYS A 7 -30.60 -17.18 -21.92
N PHE A 8 -30.72 -16.51 -20.78
CA PHE A 8 -30.94 -17.19 -19.51
C PHE A 8 -32.26 -17.97 -19.51
N SER A 9 -32.24 -19.17 -18.95
CA SER A 9 -33.45 -19.97 -18.72
C SER A 9 -34.25 -19.43 -17.53
N GLU A 10 -35.56 -19.65 -17.54
CA GLU A 10 -36.42 -19.26 -16.41
C GLU A 10 -36.02 -19.92 -15.09
N LYS A 11 -35.41 -21.12 -15.15
CA LYS A 11 -34.90 -21.82 -13.97
C LYS A 11 -33.70 -21.11 -13.34
N GLN A 12 -32.80 -20.55 -14.17
CA GLN A 12 -31.64 -19.77 -13.70
C GLN A 12 -32.06 -18.42 -13.11
N LEU A 13 -33.12 -17.80 -13.66
CA LEU A 13 -33.67 -16.57 -13.11
C LEU A 13 -34.28 -16.81 -11.72
N LYS A 14 -35.04 -17.90 -11.56
CA LYS A 14 -35.64 -18.28 -10.28
C LYS A 14 -34.60 -18.66 -9.22
N SER A 15 -33.52 -19.35 -9.59
CA SER A 15 -32.46 -19.69 -8.64
C SER A 15 -31.70 -18.47 -8.13
N CYS A 16 -31.52 -17.44 -8.96
CA CYS A 16 -30.94 -16.17 -8.51
C CYS A 16 -31.79 -15.54 -7.42
N ASP A 17 -33.11 -15.42 -7.63
CA ASP A 17 -34.03 -14.79 -6.66
C ASP A 17 -34.05 -15.54 -5.31
N GLU A 18 -33.94 -16.87 -5.33
CA GLU A 18 -33.88 -17.70 -4.13
C GLU A 18 -32.54 -17.60 -3.38
N GLU A 19 -31.41 -17.50 -4.09
CA GLU A 19 -30.06 -17.39 -3.50
C GLU A 19 -29.82 -16.04 -2.79
N PHE A 20 -30.45 -14.95 -3.24
CA PHE A 20 -30.35 -13.64 -2.58
C PHE A 20 -30.86 -13.64 -1.14
N SER A 21 -31.71 -14.59 -0.78
CA SER A 21 -32.27 -14.71 0.58
C SER A 21 -31.26 -15.25 1.61
N ASN A 22 -30.18 -15.92 1.16
CA ASN A 22 -29.17 -16.55 2.03
C ASN A 22 -27.83 -15.80 2.04
N LEU A 23 -27.80 -14.60 1.47
CA LEU A 23 -26.59 -13.80 1.36
C LEU A 23 -26.40 -12.96 2.64
N ASN A 24 -25.39 -13.34 3.44
CA ASN A 24 -24.91 -12.54 4.57
C ASN A 24 -24.12 -11.32 4.08
N LEU A 25 -24.81 -10.43 3.36
CA LEU A 25 -24.25 -9.17 2.91
C LEU A 25 -24.57 -8.09 3.95
N CYS A 26 -23.52 -7.47 4.46
CA CYS A 26 -23.64 -6.28 5.30
C CYS A 26 -23.01 -5.10 4.58
N LEU A 27 -23.47 -3.89 4.90
CA LEU A 27 -22.69 -2.71 4.55
C LEU A 27 -21.34 -2.77 5.27
N PRO A 28 -20.26 -2.30 4.64
CA PRO A 28 -18.97 -2.24 5.28
C PRO A 28 -19.05 -1.33 6.52
N ASP A 29 -18.24 -1.67 7.53
CA ASP A 29 -18.04 -0.78 8.66
C ASP A 29 -17.51 0.59 8.20
N PRO A 30 -17.74 1.67 8.97
CA PRO A 30 -17.20 2.98 8.66
C PRO A 30 -15.67 2.94 8.47
N ASN A 31 -15.17 3.61 7.43
CA ASN A 31 -13.75 3.63 7.14
C ASN A 31 -12.96 4.40 8.22
N LEU A 32 -12.25 3.66 9.08
CA LEU A 32 -11.44 4.22 10.17
C LEU A 32 -10.18 4.94 9.69
N PHE A 33 -9.78 4.76 8.43
CA PHE A 33 -8.53 5.28 7.87
C PHE A 33 -8.68 6.65 7.20
N ILE A 34 -9.86 7.27 7.28
CA ILE A 34 -10.03 8.66 6.83
C ILE A 34 -9.22 9.57 7.76
N PRO A 35 -8.20 10.31 7.25
CA PRO A 35 -7.37 11.17 8.09
C PRO A 35 -8.21 12.28 8.72
N LYS A 36 -8.17 12.39 10.06
CA LYS A 36 -8.89 13.45 10.80
C LYS A 36 -8.08 14.75 10.94
N GLN A 37 -6.77 14.68 10.76
CA GLN A 37 -5.84 15.80 10.91
C GLN A 37 -4.99 15.91 9.64
N THR A 38 -5.06 17.07 8.99
CA THR A 38 -4.29 17.40 7.77
C THR A 38 -3.44 18.64 7.96
N ALA A 39 -3.37 19.18 9.18
CA ALA A 39 -2.63 20.39 9.48
C ALA A 39 -1.12 20.14 9.39
N PHE A 40 -0.42 21.08 8.77
CA PHE A 40 1.04 21.06 8.69
C PHE A 40 1.66 21.27 10.07
N THR A 41 2.63 20.43 10.44
CA THR A 41 3.53 20.74 11.54
C THR A 41 4.34 21.98 11.18
N ASN A 42 4.11 23.08 11.94
CA ASN A 42 4.77 24.39 11.86
C ASN A 42 6.00 24.41 10.93
N LEU A 43 5.78 24.87 9.71
CA LEU A 43 6.88 25.30 8.85
C LEU A 43 7.36 26.63 9.45
N SER A 44 8.56 26.64 10.04
CA SER A 44 9.28 27.88 10.29
C SER A 44 9.32 28.63 8.96
N LYS A 45 8.63 29.78 8.92
CA LYS A 45 8.78 30.74 7.83
C LYS A 45 10.28 31.02 7.70
N GLU A 46 10.81 31.05 6.48
CA GLU A 46 12.21 31.34 6.13
C GLU A 46 13.11 30.13 5.85
N GLU A 47 12.79 29.37 4.81
CA GLU A 47 13.85 28.70 4.03
C GLU A 47 13.55 28.92 2.53
N ASN A 48 14.25 29.90 1.94
CA ASN A 48 14.22 30.17 0.50
C ASN A 48 15.12 29.14 -0.19
N PHE A 49 14.54 28.10 -0.78
CA PHE A 49 15.31 27.10 -1.52
C PHE A 49 15.50 27.51 -2.99
N PRO A 50 16.69 27.27 -3.57
CA PRO A 50 16.92 27.46 -4.99
C PRO A 50 16.03 26.52 -5.83
N SER A 51 15.77 26.91 -7.08
CA SER A 51 14.86 26.22 -8.02
C SER A 51 15.21 24.77 -8.37
N LEU A 52 16.42 24.31 -8.00
CA LEU A 52 16.89 22.93 -8.11
C LEU A 52 17.47 22.48 -6.77
N PHE A 53 16.60 22.07 -5.85
CA PHE A 53 17.01 21.51 -4.57
C PHE A 53 16.84 19.99 -4.59
N ILE A 54 17.95 19.27 -4.41
CA ILE A 54 17.94 17.81 -4.24
C ILE A 54 17.94 17.53 -2.73
N PRO A 55 16.96 16.79 -2.19
CA PRO A 55 16.90 16.49 -0.77
C PRO A 55 18.10 15.65 -0.33
N GLN A 56 18.76 16.09 0.73
CA GLN A 56 19.83 15.35 1.39
C GLN A 56 19.29 14.77 2.70
N PRO A 57 18.95 13.47 2.74
CA PRO A 57 18.44 12.86 3.95
C PRO A 57 19.51 12.78 5.04
N SER A 58 19.13 13.06 6.28
CA SER A 58 19.94 12.81 7.45
C SER A 58 19.85 11.34 7.86
N VAL A 59 20.92 10.82 8.46
CA VAL A 59 20.94 9.49 9.04
C VAL A 59 20.49 9.61 10.51
N LEU A 60 19.35 9.00 10.85
CA LEU A 60 18.85 8.99 12.23
C LEU A 60 19.38 7.79 13.01
N ILE A 61 19.48 6.63 12.34
CA ILE A 61 19.97 5.37 12.92
C ILE A 61 20.92 4.73 11.93
N ASN A 62 22.03 4.19 12.43
CA ASN A 62 22.99 3.42 11.66
C ASN A 62 23.76 2.50 12.61
N ASP A 63 23.20 1.33 12.85
CA ASP A 63 23.77 0.30 13.72
C ASP A 63 23.72 -1.08 13.04
N ASP A 64 24.15 -2.11 13.76
CA ASP A 64 24.19 -3.49 13.24
C ASP A 64 22.80 -4.07 12.92
N ASN A 65 21.72 -3.46 13.44
CA ASN A 65 20.35 -3.90 13.20
C ASN A 65 19.71 -3.18 12.00
N GLY A 66 20.24 -2.03 11.58
CA GLY A 66 19.78 -1.37 10.38
C GLY A 66 20.13 0.11 10.27
N LYS A 67 19.55 0.73 9.24
CA LYS A 67 19.80 2.13 8.90
C LYS A 67 18.51 2.86 8.60
N VAL A 68 18.31 4.02 9.22
CA VAL A 68 17.15 4.90 9.01
C VAL A 68 17.64 6.23 8.47
N TYR A 69 17.10 6.57 7.30
CA TYR A 69 17.30 7.87 6.65
C TYR A 69 16.02 8.68 6.77
N PHE A 70 16.15 9.98 7.04
CA PHE A 70 15.01 10.89 7.17
C PHE A 70 15.26 12.19 6.42
N TYR A 71 14.21 12.67 5.76
CA TYR A 71 14.20 14.00 5.17
C TYR A 71 12.80 14.59 5.36
N LYS A 72 12.72 15.81 5.90
CA LYS A 72 11.46 16.54 6.03
C LYS A 72 11.12 17.14 4.66
N ASP A 73 9.91 16.92 4.15
CA ASP A 73 9.48 17.56 2.92
C ASP A 73 9.34 19.08 3.12
N LEU A 74 10.16 19.83 2.40
CA LEU A 74 10.16 21.28 2.36
C LEU A 74 9.70 21.82 0.99
N TYR A 75 9.61 20.94 -0.01
CA TYR A 75 9.35 21.28 -1.40
C TYR A 75 7.85 21.21 -1.73
N PHE A 76 7.22 20.04 -1.55
CA PHE A 76 5.81 19.85 -1.91
C PHE A 76 4.87 20.37 -0.83
N ARG A 77 5.28 20.31 0.43
CA ARG A 77 4.52 20.76 1.60
C ARG A 77 3.13 20.12 1.59
N LEU A 78 3.10 18.81 1.45
CA LEU A 78 1.88 18.00 1.55
C LEU A 78 1.81 17.33 2.93
N PRO A 79 0.62 17.11 3.50
CA PRO A 79 0.46 16.38 4.76
C PRO A 79 0.58 14.86 4.53
N GLU A 80 1.68 14.47 3.88
CA GLU A 80 1.97 13.11 3.45
C GLU A 80 3.37 12.70 3.91
N ILE A 81 3.53 11.40 4.16
CA ILE A 81 4.82 10.81 4.53
C ILE A 81 5.01 9.58 3.66
N VAL A 82 6.19 9.45 3.06
CA VAL A 82 6.58 8.26 2.31
C VAL A 82 7.53 7.43 3.14
N TRP A 83 7.15 6.17 3.38
CA TRP A 83 8.00 5.20 4.03
C TRP A 83 8.55 4.21 3.00
N SER A 84 9.87 4.05 2.98
CA SER A 84 10.55 3.06 2.15
C SER A 84 11.34 2.12 3.04
N PHE A 85 11.02 0.84 3.00
CA PHE A 85 11.67 -0.19 3.80
C PHE A 85 12.38 -1.18 2.88
N GLN A 86 13.63 -1.50 3.22
CA GLN A 86 14.38 -2.57 2.58
C GLN A 86 14.83 -3.55 3.64
N ILE A 87 14.32 -4.78 3.56
CA ILE A 87 14.71 -5.87 4.45
C ILE A 87 15.79 -6.69 3.75
N GLN A 88 16.93 -6.86 4.41
CA GLN A 88 18.04 -7.68 3.92
C GLN A 88 18.13 -8.94 4.76
N SER A 89 18.11 -10.11 4.12
CA SER A 89 18.27 -11.41 4.78
C SER A 89 19.00 -12.36 3.85
N SER A 90 19.92 -13.15 4.41
CA SER A 90 20.64 -14.20 3.68
C SER A 90 19.71 -15.31 3.18
N LEU A 91 18.54 -15.47 3.80
CA LEU A 91 17.52 -16.43 3.40
C LEU A 91 16.76 -15.97 2.13
N ILE A 92 16.74 -14.67 1.83
CA ILE A 92 16.15 -14.11 0.61
C ILE A 92 17.24 -14.05 -0.46
N ASN A 93 17.54 -15.22 -1.03
CA ASN A 93 18.61 -15.38 -2.01
C ASN A 93 18.05 -15.44 -3.44
N LYS A 94 18.45 -14.48 -4.30
CA LYS A 94 18.06 -14.43 -5.72
C LYS A 94 18.60 -15.59 -6.57
N GLY A 95 19.67 -16.25 -6.10
CA GLY A 95 20.26 -17.41 -6.77
C GLY A 95 19.53 -18.73 -6.50
N ASN A 96 18.61 -18.78 -5.53
CA ASN A 96 17.80 -19.95 -5.23
C ASN A 96 16.32 -19.66 -5.51
N PHE A 97 15.81 -20.24 -6.60
CA PHE A 97 14.44 -20.04 -7.06
C PHE A 97 13.38 -20.52 -6.06
N THR A 98 13.67 -21.57 -5.28
CA THR A 98 12.74 -22.09 -4.28
C THR A 98 12.55 -21.09 -3.15
N THR A 99 13.64 -20.54 -2.59
CA THR A 99 13.55 -19.53 -1.53
C THR A 99 12.86 -18.25 -2.01
N LEU A 100 13.09 -17.86 -3.27
CA LEU A 100 12.45 -16.70 -3.86
C LEU A 100 10.93 -16.91 -4.04
N ALA A 101 10.51 -18.06 -4.55
CA ALA A 101 9.10 -18.42 -4.68
C ALA A 101 8.40 -18.50 -3.31
N CYS A 102 9.05 -19.11 -2.31
CA CYS A 102 8.52 -19.13 -0.94
C CYS A 102 8.38 -17.73 -0.35
N THR A 103 9.33 -16.83 -0.61
CA THR A 103 9.27 -15.44 -0.14
C THR A 103 8.12 -14.68 -0.78
N ASP A 104 7.91 -14.84 -2.10
CA ASP A 104 6.79 -14.22 -2.82
C ASP A 104 5.43 -14.73 -2.31
N LEU A 105 5.30 -16.05 -2.13
CA LEU A 105 4.10 -16.63 -1.54
C LEU A 105 3.87 -16.10 -0.13
N TYR A 106 4.91 -16.05 0.71
CA TYR A 106 4.80 -15.51 2.06
C TYR A 106 4.29 -14.06 2.07
N ILE A 107 4.86 -13.18 1.23
CA ILE A 107 4.41 -11.78 1.12
C ILE A 107 2.96 -11.69 0.67
N LYS A 108 2.54 -12.51 -0.31
CA LYS A 108 1.15 -12.53 -0.81
C LYS A 108 0.13 -13.01 0.22
N TYR A 109 0.54 -13.85 1.16
CA TYR A 109 -0.33 -14.40 2.21
C TYR A 109 -0.13 -13.73 3.57
N LEU A 110 0.76 -12.74 3.67
CA LEU A 110 0.91 -11.92 4.87
C LEU A 110 -0.35 -11.08 5.02
N LYS A 111 -1.08 -11.29 6.12
CA LYS A 111 -2.27 -10.55 6.50
C LYS A 111 -1.93 -9.48 7.53
#